data_AF-B6JXS5-F1
#
_entry.id   AF-B6JXS5-F1
#
_cell.length_a   1.000
_cell.length_b   1.000
_cell.length_c   1.000
_cell.angle_alpha   90.00
_cell.angle_beta   90.00
_cell.angle_gamma   90.00
#
_symmetry.space_group_name_H-M   'P 1'
#
loop_
_entity.id
_entity.type
_entity.pdbx_description
1 polymer ?
#
loop_
_entity_poly.entity_id
_entity_poly.type
_entity_poly.pdbx_seq_one_letter_code
_entity_poly.pdbx_strand_id
1 'polypeptide(L)'
;MGKVGYKHLLSLRPKSKEDQQNAISTLRRDVMLEQVEAETDGTSTTRAYIWSIFLHSRPKSSEEYIRYVRQGPSPLAEKIRNDVSRTLVTDTFFHTRVSQSSLSRVLNVYVWKKGTTYVQGMNVLAAPFLYVCKSESQSYYMFEKLLQHECPLYVVPNLDGVHRGLKLLDKCLELLDTKLYAYLISKGLPAKLYAFPSILTLSACTAPLSEVLKLWDFLFAYGVHLNVLCVIAQLLVIRDELISHPKPMKLLRKFPPLNAKDVIRLTVLLITKIPRDLFDLLVRHCWDPDVGVVIDRL
;
A
#
# COMPACT_ATOMS: atom_id res chain seq x y z
N MET A 1 10.48 -13.05 -21.20
CA MET A 1 11.70 -13.18 -20.35
C MET A 1 11.26 -13.88 -19.07
N GLY A 2 12.15 -14.20 -18.13
CA GLY A 2 11.74 -14.82 -16.85
C GLY A 2 11.32 -13.75 -15.84
N LYS A 3 10.73 -14.16 -14.70
CA LYS A 3 10.44 -13.28 -13.56
C LYS A 3 11.67 -12.43 -13.16
N VAL A 4 11.43 -11.25 -12.58
CA VAL A 4 12.48 -10.34 -12.10
C VAL A 4 13.16 -10.92 -10.85
N GLY A 5 14.27 -11.62 -11.06
CA GLY A 5 15.12 -12.21 -10.03
C GLY A 5 16.44 -11.47 -9.81
N TYR A 6 17.29 -12.01 -8.94
CA TYR A 6 18.55 -11.36 -8.53
C TYR A 6 19.52 -11.11 -9.69
N LYS A 7 19.67 -12.07 -10.61
CA LYS A 7 20.55 -11.94 -11.79
C LYS A 7 20.08 -10.81 -12.73
N HIS A 8 18.77 -10.65 -12.89
CA HIS A 8 18.17 -9.56 -13.66
C HIS A 8 18.43 -8.21 -12.99
N LEU A 9 18.27 -8.12 -11.67
CA LEU A 9 18.55 -6.89 -10.95
C LEU A 9 20.03 -6.45 -11.10
N LEU A 10 20.96 -7.41 -11.08
CA LEU A 10 22.39 -7.13 -11.29
C LEU A 10 22.71 -6.68 -12.72
N SER A 11 22.00 -7.18 -13.74
CA SER A 11 22.22 -6.76 -15.12
C SER A 11 21.78 -5.31 -15.37
N LEU A 12 20.86 -4.79 -14.55
CA LEU A 12 20.41 -3.39 -14.58
C LEU A 12 21.30 -2.43 -13.75
N ARG A 13 22.44 -2.89 -13.22
CA ARG A 13 23.31 -2.03 -12.40
C ARG A 13 23.79 -0.81 -13.22
N PRO A 14 23.46 0.43 -12.81
CA PRO A 14 23.82 1.61 -13.59
C PRO A 14 25.33 1.88 -13.51
N LYS A 15 25.91 2.34 -14.62
CA LYS A 15 27.33 2.72 -14.75
C LYS A 15 27.55 4.22 -14.59
N SER A 16 26.51 5.03 -14.76
CA SER A 16 26.49 6.47 -14.61
C SER A 16 25.18 6.96 -13.97
N LYS A 17 25.07 8.26 -13.65
CA LYS A 17 23.81 8.86 -13.17
C LYS A 17 22.71 8.87 -14.22
N GLU A 18 23.06 9.09 -15.49
CA GLU A 18 22.08 9.05 -16.59
C GLU A 18 21.55 7.63 -16.79
N ASP A 19 22.44 6.64 -16.74
CA ASP A 19 22.06 5.22 -16.80
C ASP A 19 21.14 4.82 -15.64
N GLN A 20 21.24 5.48 -14.48
CA GLN A 20 20.41 5.18 -13.31
C GLN A 20 18.92 5.38 -13.62
N GLN A 21 18.55 6.46 -14.32
CA GLN A 21 17.15 6.72 -14.64
C GLN A 21 16.62 5.69 -15.65
N ASN A 22 17.44 5.31 -16.64
CA ASN A 22 17.10 4.29 -17.62
C ASN A 22 16.96 2.90 -16.98
N ALA A 23 17.86 2.56 -16.05
CA ALA A 23 17.82 1.32 -15.28
C ALA A 23 16.55 1.24 -14.42
N ILE A 24 16.19 2.31 -13.71
CA ILE A 24 14.97 2.34 -12.90
C ILE A 24 13.73 2.22 -13.79
N SER A 25 13.71 2.91 -14.94
CA SER A 25 12.59 2.86 -15.88
C SER A 25 12.41 1.45 -16.47
N THR A 26 13.52 0.79 -16.79
CA THR A 26 13.54 -0.61 -17.23
C THR A 26 13.03 -1.53 -16.13
N LEU A 27 13.52 -1.36 -14.89
CA LEU A 27 13.09 -2.16 -13.75
C LEU A 27 11.59 -2.03 -13.47
N ARG A 28 11.02 -0.81 -13.55
CA ARG A 28 9.57 -0.58 -13.40
C ARG A 28 8.78 -1.40 -14.42
N ARG A 29 9.16 -1.29 -15.70
CA ARG A 29 8.53 -2.02 -16.80
C ARG A 29 8.63 -3.53 -16.60
N ASP A 30 9.80 -4.02 -16.22
CA ASP A 30 10.02 -5.46 -16.07
C ASP A 30 9.26 -6.03 -14.86
N VAL A 31 9.18 -5.29 -13.74
CA VAL A 31 8.34 -5.66 -12.59
C VAL A 31 6.87 -5.72 -12.98
N MET A 32 6.39 -4.80 -13.82
CA MET A 32 5.02 -4.79 -14.30
C MET A 32 4.71 -5.98 -15.22
N LEU A 33 5.61 -6.30 -16.16
CA LEU A 33 5.39 -7.32 -17.19
C LEU A 33 5.67 -8.75 -16.70
N GLU A 34 6.78 -8.93 -15.98
CA GLU A 34 7.32 -10.25 -15.65
C GLU A 34 7.11 -10.62 -14.16
N GLN A 35 6.67 -9.67 -13.33
CA GLN A 35 6.54 -9.79 -11.87
C GLN A 35 7.88 -10.08 -11.15
N VAL A 36 7.94 -9.80 -9.85
CA VAL A 36 9.10 -10.17 -9.04
C VAL A 36 9.10 -11.67 -8.78
N GLU A 37 10.27 -12.30 -8.92
CA GLU A 37 10.46 -13.71 -8.59
C GLU A 37 10.15 -13.96 -7.11
N ALA A 38 9.21 -14.88 -6.86
CA ALA A 38 8.73 -15.20 -5.53
C ALA A 38 8.15 -16.62 -5.48
N GLU A 39 8.22 -17.21 -4.28
CA GLU A 39 7.58 -18.47 -3.90
C GLU A 39 6.05 -18.31 -3.78
N THR A 40 5.34 -19.41 -3.53
CA THR A 40 3.88 -19.45 -3.41
C THR A 40 3.34 -18.60 -2.24
N ASP A 41 4.09 -18.55 -1.14
CA ASP A 41 3.81 -17.71 0.03
C ASP A 41 4.19 -16.23 -0.18
N GLY A 42 4.65 -15.88 -1.38
CA GLY A 42 5.07 -14.53 -1.74
C GLY A 42 6.47 -14.17 -1.23
N THR A 43 7.21 -15.08 -0.62
CA THR A 43 8.59 -14.78 -0.19
C THR A 43 9.52 -14.65 -1.39
N SER A 44 10.48 -13.74 -1.31
CA SER A 44 11.40 -13.42 -2.42
C SER A 44 12.75 -13.00 -1.88
N THR A 45 13.83 -13.50 -2.50
CA THR A 45 15.20 -13.10 -2.18
C THR A 45 15.55 -11.69 -2.68
N THR A 46 14.75 -11.15 -3.62
CA THR A 46 15.07 -9.92 -4.37
C THR A 46 14.11 -8.77 -4.06
N ARG A 47 12.85 -9.05 -3.68
CA ARG A 47 11.81 -8.03 -3.47
C ARG A 47 12.23 -6.90 -2.52
N ALA A 48 12.87 -7.22 -1.39
CA ALA A 48 13.32 -6.20 -0.43
C ALA A 48 14.27 -5.17 -1.06
N TYR A 49 15.12 -5.58 -1.99
CA TYR A 49 16.04 -4.69 -2.69
C TYR A 49 15.32 -3.84 -3.75
N ILE A 50 14.38 -4.44 -4.48
CA ILE A 50 13.55 -3.71 -5.46
C ILE A 50 12.74 -2.62 -4.76
N TRP A 51 12.08 -2.95 -3.64
CA TRP A 51 11.35 -1.98 -2.83
C TRP A 51 12.27 -0.88 -2.29
N SER A 52 13.48 -1.24 -1.84
CA SER A 52 14.47 -0.26 -1.39
C SER A 52 14.85 0.72 -2.50
N ILE A 53 14.96 0.26 -3.76
CA ILE A 53 15.25 1.09 -4.93
C ILE A 53 14.07 2.02 -5.23
N PHE A 54 12.85 1.48 -5.30
CA PHE A 54 11.65 2.26 -5.65
C PHE A 54 11.26 3.29 -4.59
N LEU A 55 11.39 2.97 -3.30
CA LEU A 55 11.16 3.90 -2.19
C LEU A 55 12.35 4.84 -1.93
N HIS A 56 13.40 4.76 -2.75
CA HIS A 56 14.66 5.49 -2.55
C HIS A 56 15.24 5.33 -1.12
N SER A 57 15.02 4.15 -0.53
CA SER A 57 15.46 3.80 0.81
C SER A 57 16.86 3.18 0.75
N ARG A 58 17.88 4.05 0.82
CA ARG A 58 19.28 3.60 0.88
C ARG A 58 19.52 2.75 2.13
N PRO A 59 20.45 1.77 2.08
CA PRO A 59 20.90 1.08 3.27
C PRO A 59 21.38 2.09 4.32
N LYS A 60 20.88 1.94 5.54
CA LYS A 60 21.27 2.73 6.70
C LYS A 60 21.85 1.80 7.74
N SER A 61 22.72 2.32 8.60
CA SER A 61 23.27 1.50 9.67
C SER A 61 22.20 1.20 10.72
N SER A 62 22.37 0.07 11.40
CA SER A 62 21.40 -0.40 12.38
C SER A 62 21.52 0.32 13.72
N GLU A 63 22.57 1.10 13.94
CA GLU A 63 22.84 1.72 15.25
C GLU A 63 21.73 2.68 15.69
N GLU A 64 21.20 3.50 14.77
CA GLU A 64 20.10 4.41 15.10
C GLU A 64 18.83 3.62 15.46
N TYR A 65 18.50 2.59 14.67
CA TYR A 65 17.36 1.71 14.97
C TYR A 65 17.51 1.06 16.35
N ILE A 66 18.67 0.47 16.64
CA ILE A 66 18.97 -0.17 17.92
C ILE A 66 18.88 0.82 19.08
N ARG A 67 19.35 2.06 18.90
CA ARG A 67 19.24 3.12 19.92
C ARG A 67 17.80 3.37 20.32
N TYR A 68 16.86 3.41 19.38
CA TYR A 68 15.44 3.56 19.69
C TYR A 68 14.80 2.29 20.24
N VAL A 69 15.22 1.10 19.79
CA VAL A 69 14.76 -0.17 20.39
C VAL A 69 15.11 -0.23 21.88
N ARG A 70 16.29 0.26 22.27
CA ARG A 70 16.74 0.33 23.67
C ARG A 70 15.89 1.26 24.55
N GLN A 71 15.11 2.18 23.98
CA GLN A 71 14.16 2.99 24.75
C GLN A 71 12.95 2.18 25.21
N GLY A 72 12.76 0.97 24.70
CA GLY A 72 11.67 0.08 25.10
C GLY A 72 10.29 0.54 24.59
N PRO A 73 9.21 0.12 25.27
CA PRO A 73 7.85 0.51 24.89
C PRO A 73 7.65 2.04 24.90
N SER A 74 7.07 2.57 23.84
CA SER A 74 6.67 3.99 23.76
C SER A 74 5.42 4.27 24.61
N PRO A 75 5.03 5.53 24.84
CA PRO A 75 3.78 5.88 25.52
C PRO A 75 2.52 5.30 24.85
N LEU A 76 2.60 4.91 23.57
CA LEU A 76 1.50 4.33 22.80
C LEU A 76 1.60 2.80 22.66
N ALA A 77 2.50 2.16 23.41
CA ALA A 77 2.79 0.74 23.28
C ALA A 77 1.57 -0.16 23.52
N GLU A 78 0.66 0.21 24.42
CA GLU A 78 -0.56 -0.58 24.65
C GLU A 78 -1.48 -0.59 23.43
N LYS A 79 -1.71 0.59 22.83
CA LYS A 79 -2.47 0.72 21.58
C LYS A 79 -1.80 -0.08 20.45
N ILE A 80 -0.47 -0.01 20.35
CA ILE A 80 0.32 -0.80 19.41
C ILE A 80 0.11 -2.30 19.64
N ARG A 81 0.22 -2.79 20.89
CA ARG A 81 0.04 -4.22 21.22
C ARG A 81 -1.35 -4.72 20.83
N ASN A 82 -2.39 -3.95 21.09
CA ASN A 82 -3.77 -4.31 20.75
C ASN A 82 -4.00 -4.41 19.24
N ASP A 83 -3.31 -3.59 18.45
CA ASP A 83 -3.39 -3.66 16.99
C ASP A 83 -2.51 -4.77 16.42
N VAL A 84 -1.33 -5.00 17.00
CA VAL A 84 -0.42 -6.08 16.62
C VAL A 84 -1.06 -7.46 16.81
N SER A 85 -1.74 -7.70 17.93
CA SER A 85 -2.35 -9.01 18.24
C SER A 85 -3.40 -9.48 17.23
N ARG A 86 -4.01 -8.54 16.50
CA ARG A 86 -5.03 -8.77 15.46
C ARG A 86 -4.51 -8.54 14.03
N THR A 87 -3.21 -8.29 13.85
CA THR A 87 -2.63 -8.00 12.53
C THR A 87 -2.48 -9.27 11.72
N LEU A 88 -3.15 -9.33 10.55
CA LEU A 88 -3.09 -10.46 9.62
C LEU A 88 -3.30 -11.83 10.29
N VAL A 89 -4.18 -11.87 11.30
CA VAL A 89 -4.34 -13.02 12.21
C VAL A 89 -4.65 -14.36 11.52
N THR A 90 -5.24 -14.32 10.33
CA THR A 90 -5.58 -15.51 9.55
C THR A 90 -4.47 -15.98 8.60
N ASP A 91 -3.36 -15.24 8.50
CA ASP A 91 -2.25 -15.54 7.58
C ASP A 91 -1.16 -16.34 8.31
N THR A 92 -1.15 -17.65 8.08
CA THR A 92 -0.21 -18.56 8.75
C THR A 92 1.23 -18.34 8.30
N PHE A 93 1.47 -18.04 7.01
CA PHE A 93 2.82 -17.76 6.50
C PHE A 93 3.38 -16.48 7.12
N PHE A 94 2.55 -15.45 7.31
CA PHE A 94 2.97 -14.24 8.00
C PHE A 94 3.49 -14.54 9.41
N HIS A 95 2.75 -15.33 10.20
CA HIS A 95 3.11 -15.61 11.58
C HIS A 95 4.32 -16.56 11.75
N THR A 96 4.70 -17.33 10.72
CA THR A 96 5.96 -18.11 10.77
C THR A 96 7.19 -17.24 10.57
N ARG A 97 7.06 -16.07 9.94
CA ARG A 97 8.17 -15.16 9.63
C ARG A 97 8.20 -13.89 10.49
N VAL A 98 7.05 -13.40 10.91
CA VAL A 98 6.91 -12.13 11.62
C VAL A 98 6.34 -12.35 13.00
N SER A 99 7.19 -12.15 14.01
CA SER A 99 6.76 -12.17 15.41
C SER A 99 5.97 -10.91 15.77
N GLN A 100 5.02 -11.03 16.70
CA GLN A 100 4.34 -9.84 17.26
C GLN A 100 5.32 -8.87 17.91
N SER A 101 6.40 -9.39 18.51
CA SER A 101 7.45 -8.59 19.15
C SER A 101 8.23 -7.73 18.14
N SER A 102 8.55 -8.26 16.97
CA SER A 102 9.25 -7.51 15.91
C SER A 102 8.36 -6.41 15.34
N LEU A 103 7.09 -6.71 15.06
CA LEU A 103 6.12 -5.70 14.62
C LEU A 103 5.91 -4.60 15.68
N SER A 104 5.78 -4.99 16.95
CA SER A 104 5.69 -4.04 18.06
C SER A 104 6.92 -3.14 18.16
N ARG A 105 8.14 -3.69 18.03
CA ARG A 105 9.38 -2.89 18.08
C ARG A 105 9.45 -1.88 16.94
N VAL A 106 9.21 -2.30 15.70
CA VAL A 106 9.23 -1.40 14.53
C VAL A 106 8.26 -0.22 14.71
N LEU A 107 7.05 -0.47 15.20
CA LEU A 107 6.06 0.58 15.45
C LEU A 107 6.44 1.50 16.61
N ASN A 108 6.96 0.95 17.71
CA ASN A 108 7.43 1.76 18.85
C ASN A 108 8.64 2.63 18.48
N VAL A 109 9.58 2.11 17.68
CA VAL A 109 10.72 2.88 17.17
C VAL A 109 10.25 4.04 16.29
N TYR A 110 9.18 3.85 15.49
CA TYR A 110 8.59 4.96 14.73
C TYR A 110 8.07 6.07 15.64
N VAL A 111 7.29 5.71 16.68
CA VAL A 111 6.76 6.67 17.67
C VAL A 111 7.90 7.42 18.37
N TRP A 112 8.91 6.71 18.87
CA TRP A 112 10.07 7.33 19.54
C TRP A 112 10.83 8.29 18.64
N LYS A 113 11.13 7.89 17.40
CA LYS A 113 11.92 8.72 16.49
C LYS A 113 11.16 9.96 16.01
N LYS A 114 9.87 9.83 15.73
CA LYS A 114 9.08 10.92 15.14
C LYS A 114 8.46 11.85 16.17
N GLY A 115 8.38 11.43 17.43
CA GLY A 115 7.65 12.17 18.46
C GLY A 115 6.18 12.39 18.10
N THR A 116 5.63 11.54 17.22
CA THR A 116 4.28 11.67 16.67
C THR A 116 3.36 10.57 17.18
N THR A 117 2.08 10.65 16.84
CA THR A 117 1.07 9.68 17.23
C THR A 117 1.17 8.37 16.45
N TYR A 118 0.62 7.30 17.03
CA TYR A 118 0.33 6.04 16.36
C TYR A 118 -1.14 6.02 15.95
N VAL A 119 -1.38 5.90 14.64
CA VAL A 119 -2.73 5.72 14.10
C VAL A 119 -2.96 4.25 13.76
N GLN A 120 -4.15 3.76 14.13
CA GLN A 120 -4.58 2.40 13.82
C GLN A 120 -4.51 2.18 12.30
N GLY A 121 -3.97 1.03 11.87
CA GLY A 121 -3.70 0.72 10.46
C GLY A 121 -2.20 0.77 10.13
N MET A 122 -1.39 1.49 10.89
CA MET A 122 0.08 1.49 10.73
C MET A 122 0.69 0.10 10.93
N ASN A 123 0.11 -0.74 11.79
CA ASN A 123 0.48 -2.15 11.96
C ASN A 123 0.31 -2.96 10.66
N VAL A 124 -0.78 -2.72 9.93
CA VAL A 124 -1.06 -3.39 8.66
C VAL A 124 -0.13 -2.88 7.56
N LEU A 125 0.21 -1.59 7.56
CA LEU A 125 1.21 -1.02 6.64
C LEU A 125 2.64 -1.53 6.93
N ALA A 126 3.01 -1.73 8.20
CA ALA A 126 4.33 -2.22 8.57
C ALA A 126 4.52 -3.73 8.31
N ALA A 127 3.44 -4.52 8.37
CA ALA A 127 3.49 -5.98 8.25
C ALA A 127 4.14 -6.49 6.95
N PRO A 128 3.78 -6.01 5.74
CA PRO A 128 4.44 -6.44 4.50
C PRO A 128 5.95 -6.19 4.48
N PHE A 129 6.43 -5.07 5.06
CA PHE A 129 7.87 -4.79 5.15
C PHE A 129 8.59 -5.78 6.06
N LEU A 130 8.01 -6.14 7.20
CA LEU A 130 8.59 -7.14 8.09
C LEU A 130 8.60 -8.54 7.49
N TYR A 131 7.61 -8.86 6.66
CA TYR A 131 7.55 -10.14 5.96
C TYR A 131 8.61 -10.27 4.85
N VAL A 132 8.86 -9.18 4.12
CA VAL A 132 9.73 -9.17 2.93
C VAL A 132 11.21 -8.93 3.28
N CYS A 133 11.51 -8.09 4.26
CA CYS A 133 12.89 -7.67 4.52
C CYS A 133 13.71 -8.73 5.26
N LYS A 134 15.02 -8.59 5.16
CA LYS A 134 15.97 -9.49 5.83
C LYS A 134 16.25 -9.10 7.29
N SER A 135 15.90 -7.88 7.70
CA SER A 135 16.11 -7.39 9.07
C SER A 135 15.05 -6.36 9.47
N GLU A 136 14.79 -6.25 10.77
CA GLU A 136 13.84 -5.26 11.33
C GLU A 136 14.27 -3.82 11.00
N SER A 137 15.57 -3.54 11.03
CA SER A 137 16.10 -2.22 10.68
C SER A 137 15.78 -1.84 9.22
N GLN A 138 15.92 -2.78 8.28
CA GLN A 138 15.59 -2.55 6.87
C GLN A 138 14.08 -2.31 6.71
N SER A 139 13.25 -3.14 7.35
CA SER A 139 11.79 -2.96 7.37
C SER A 139 11.40 -1.59 7.89
N TYR A 140 12.01 -1.18 9.00
CA TYR A 140 11.74 0.10 9.64
C TYR A 140 12.06 1.27 8.72
N TYR A 141 13.23 1.29 8.08
CA TYR A 141 13.62 2.41 7.23
C TYR A 141 12.78 2.52 5.96
N MET A 142 12.36 1.40 5.36
CA MET A 142 11.42 1.44 4.23
C MET A 142 10.01 1.87 4.67
N PHE A 143 9.54 1.37 5.81
CA PHE A 143 8.28 1.80 6.40
C PHE A 143 8.28 3.30 6.74
N GLU A 144 9.36 3.82 7.34
CA GLU A 144 9.57 5.25 7.57
C GLU A 144 9.52 6.02 6.25
N LYS A 145 10.17 5.52 5.19
CA LYS A 145 10.14 6.17 3.88
C LYS A 145 8.75 6.25 3.28
N LEU A 146 7.98 5.16 3.32
CA LEU A 146 6.58 5.13 2.89
C LEU A 146 5.78 6.24 3.59
N LEU A 147 5.81 6.27 4.92
CA LEU A 147 5.01 7.18 5.72
C LEU A 147 5.46 8.64 5.71
N GLN A 148 6.68 8.94 5.27
CA GLN A 148 7.22 10.30 5.32
C GLN A 148 7.32 10.95 3.94
N HIS A 149 7.36 10.16 2.88
CA HIS A 149 7.56 10.66 1.52
C HIS A 149 6.44 10.25 0.56
N GLU A 150 5.98 9.00 0.64
CA GLU A 150 4.97 8.50 -0.31
C GLU A 150 3.54 8.87 0.12
N CYS A 151 3.23 8.77 1.42
CA CYS A 151 1.90 9.09 1.94
C CYS A 151 1.91 9.77 3.33
N PRO A 152 2.60 10.91 3.51
CA PRO A 152 2.70 11.59 4.81
C PRO A 152 1.35 12.02 5.40
N LEU A 153 0.32 12.27 4.59
CA LEU A 153 -1.02 12.62 5.08
C LEU A 153 -1.88 11.41 5.47
N TYR A 154 -1.36 10.18 5.36
CA TYR A 154 -2.10 8.97 5.75
C TYR A 154 -1.95 8.62 7.24
N VAL A 155 -0.99 9.22 7.94
CA VAL A 155 -0.67 8.90 9.35
C VAL A 155 -0.65 10.14 10.24
N VAL A 156 -1.42 11.15 9.85
CA VAL A 156 -1.74 12.33 10.66
C VAL A 156 -3.00 12.05 11.49
N PRO A 157 -3.24 12.78 12.61
CA PRO A 157 -4.38 12.51 13.50
C PRO A 157 -5.75 12.45 12.78
N ASN A 158 -5.98 13.30 11.79
CA ASN A 158 -7.24 13.37 11.05
C ASN A 158 -7.30 12.46 9.82
N LEU A 159 -6.21 11.76 9.49
CA LEU A 159 -6.14 10.88 8.31
C LEU A 159 -6.54 11.60 7.00
N ASP A 160 -6.17 12.87 6.86
CA ASP A 160 -6.65 13.73 5.77
C ASP A 160 -6.40 13.11 4.39
N GLY A 161 -5.22 12.50 4.18
CA GLY A 161 -4.90 11.81 2.93
C GLY A 161 -5.85 10.64 2.66
N VAL A 162 -6.18 9.84 3.68
CA VAL A 162 -7.12 8.71 3.53
C VAL A 162 -8.51 9.20 3.17
N HIS A 163 -9.02 10.22 3.87
CA HIS A 163 -10.35 10.77 3.58
C HIS A 163 -10.43 11.40 2.18
N ARG A 164 -9.36 12.05 1.72
CA ARG A 164 -9.27 12.56 0.34
C ARG A 164 -9.25 11.43 -0.67
N GLY A 165 -8.47 10.37 -0.43
CA GLY A 165 -8.45 9.17 -1.28
C GLY A 165 -9.82 8.51 -1.39
N LEU A 166 -10.62 8.51 -0.32
CA LEU A 166 -12.00 8.00 -0.33
C LEU A 166 -12.96 8.89 -1.15
N LYS A 167 -12.85 10.22 -1.04
CA LYS A 167 -13.63 11.14 -1.88
C LYS A 167 -13.27 10.98 -3.36
N LEU A 168 -11.98 10.87 -3.66
CA LEU A 168 -11.49 10.61 -5.01
C LEU A 168 -11.95 9.24 -5.52
N LEU A 169 -12.07 8.23 -4.66
CA LEU A 169 -12.65 6.94 -5.04
C LEU A 169 -14.09 7.11 -5.53
N ASP A 170 -14.95 7.80 -4.78
CA ASP A 170 -16.34 8.06 -5.18
C ASP A 170 -16.39 8.79 -6.53
N LYS A 171 -15.60 9.86 -6.72
CA LYS A 171 -15.53 10.62 -7.98
C LYS A 171 -15.04 9.79 -9.15
N CYS A 172 -13.96 9.03 -8.97
CA CYS A 172 -13.44 8.15 -10.01
C CYS A 172 -14.44 7.03 -10.33
N LEU A 173 -15.13 6.46 -9.34
CA LEU A 173 -16.11 5.40 -9.57
C LEU A 173 -17.34 5.94 -10.32
N GLU A 174 -17.83 7.13 -9.97
CA GLU A 174 -18.92 7.81 -10.68
C GLU A 174 -18.60 8.02 -12.17
N LEU A 175 -17.36 8.45 -12.45
CA LEU A 175 -16.86 8.64 -13.81
C LEU A 175 -16.69 7.32 -14.57
N LEU A 176 -16.08 6.31 -13.93
CA LEU A 176 -15.70 5.05 -14.58
C LEU A 176 -16.88 4.09 -14.75
N ASP A 177 -17.83 4.11 -13.80
CA ASP A 177 -19.01 3.25 -13.78
C ASP A 177 -20.17 3.90 -13.00
N THR A 178 -20.83 4.85 -13.64
CA THR A 178 -21.95 5.61 -13.07
C THR A 178 -23.07 4.70 -12.55
N LYS A 179 -23.31 3.53 -13.18
CA LYS A 179 -24.35 2.60 -12.76
C LYS A 179 -24.01 1.95 -11.42
N LEU A 180 -22.77 1.47 -11.26
CA LEU A 180 -22.33 0.88 -10.00
C LEU A 180 -22.29 1.94 -8.89
N TYR A 181 -21.75 3.13 -9.17
CA TYR A 181 -21.74 4.24 -8.23
C TYR A 181 -23.15 4.60 -7.75
N ALA A 182 -24.07 4.90 -8.67
CA ALA A 182 -25.44 5.28 -8.33
C ALA A 182 -26.15 4.18 -7.52
N TYR A 183 -25.90 2.91 -7.85
CA TYR A 183 -26.44 1.79 -7.07
C TYR A 183 -25.91 1.79 -5.62
N LEU A 184 -24.60 1.92 -5.40
CA LEU A 184 -24.03 1.96 -4.05
C LEU A 184 -24.54 3.16 -3.24
N ILE A 185 -24.64 4.34 -3.87
CA ILE A 185 -25.21 5.54 -3.24
C ILE A 185 -26.69 5.33 -2.89
N SER A 186 -27.49 4.70 -3.76
CA SER A 186 -28.90 4.38 -3.47
C SER A 186 -29.06 3.42 -2.28
N LYS A 187 -28.01 2.66 -1.94
CA LYS A 187 -27.93 1.80 -0.77
C LYS A 187 -27.33 2.49 0.45
N GLY A 188 -27.02 3.78 0.38
CA GLY A 188 -26.39 4.54 1.45
C GLY A 188 -24.94 4.13 1.70
N LEU A 189 -24.21 3.70 0.68
CA LEU A 189 -22.84 3.19 0.76
C LEU A 189 -21.84 4.07 0.00
N PRO A 190 -21.53 5.28 0.46
CA PRO A 190 -20.38 6.03 -0.05
C PRO A 190 -19.06 5.31 0.29
N ALA A 191 -18.00 5.56 -0.48
CA ALA A 191 -16.69 4.89 -0.35
C ALA A 191 -16.17 4.82 1.09
N LYS A 192 -16.36 5.89 1.87
CA LYS A 192 -15.92 5.98 3.27
C LYS A 192 -16.42 4.84 4.17
N LEU A 193 -17.54 4.19 3.83
CA LEU A 193 -18.10 3.12 4.65
C LEU A 193 -17.49 1.75 4.37
N TYR A 194 -17.01 1.51 3.15
CA TYR A 194 -16.53 0.19 2.75
C TYR A 194 -15.05 0.15 2.33
N ALA A 195 -14.52 1.22 1.76
CA ALA A 195 -13.17 1.27 1.22
C ALA A 195 -12.14 1.80 2.21
N PHE A 196 -12.56 2.30 3.38
CA PHE A 196 -11.65 2.94 4.35
C PHE A 196 -10.45 2.05 4.72
N PRO A 197 -10.61 0.76 5.10
CA PRO A 197 -9.47 -0.11 5.38
C PRO A 197 -8.54 -0.28 4.17
N SER A 198 -9.10 -0.45 2.97
CA SER A 198 -8.34 -0.67 1.74
C SER A 198 -7.58 0.58 1.29
N ILE A 199 -8.12 1.78 1.50
CA ILE A 199 -7.39 3.03 1.24
C ILE A 199 -6.30 3.22 2.29
N LEU A 200 -6.65 3.17 3.59
CA LEU A 200 -5.72 3.41 4.69
C LEU A 200 -4.49 2.48 4.63
N THR A 201 -4.69 1.22 4.26
CA THR A 201 -3.64 0.18 4.32
C THR A 201 -3.03 -0.13 2.96
N LEU A 202 -3.28 0.67 1.92
CA LEU A 202 -2.83 0.37 0.55
C LEU A 202 -3.23 -1.05 0.10
N SER A 203 -4.48 -1.43 0.39
CA SER A 203 -5.08 -2.75 0.18
C SER A 203 -4.41 -3.91 0.93
N ALA A 204 -3.48 -3.66 1.85
CA ALA A 204 -2.82 -4.73 2.62
C ALA A 204 -3.76 -5.48 3.58
N CYS A 205 -4.96 -4.95 3.85
CA CYS A 205 -6.01 -5.68 4.55
C CYS A 205 -6.76 -6.72 3.70
N THR A 206 -6.57 -6.74 2.37
CA THR A 206 -7.24 -7.69 1.47
C THR A 206 -6.33 -8.90 1.23
N ALA A 207 -6.63 -10.00 1.91
CA ALA A 207 -5.91 -11.26 1.75
C ALA A 207 -5.97 -11.81 0.31
N PRO A 208 -5.02 -12.67 -0.12
CA PRO A 208 -3.87 -13.16 0.64
C PRO A 208 -2.66 -12.20 0.60
N LEU A 209 -1.76 -12.29 1.58
CA LEU A 209 -0.57 -11.44 1.65
C LEU A 209 0.31 -11.58 0.39
N SER A 210 0.46 -12.79 -0.15
CA SER A 210 1.27 -13.03 -1.37
C SER A 210 0.82 -12.20 -2.57
N GLU A 211 -0.48 -11.91 -2.69
CA GLU A 211 -1.03 -11.04 -3.74
C GLU A 211 -0.88 -9.56 -3.39
N VAL A 212 -1.02 -9.19 -2.10
CA VAL A 212 -0.71 -7.84 -1.62
C VAL A 212 0.73 -7.45 -1.96
N LEU A 213 1.70 -8.36 -1.79
CA LEU A 213 3.10 -8.09 -2.13
C LEU A 213 3.30 -7.78 -3.62
N LYS A 214 2.59 -8.48 -4.51
CA LYS A 214 2.61 -8.20 -5.96
C LYS A 214 1.94 -6.88 -6.29
N LEU A 215 0.84 -6.54 -5.60
CA LEU A 215 0.20 -5.24 -5.75
C LEU A 215 1.15 -4.12 -5.30
N TRP A 216 1.88 -4.32 -4.21
CA TRP A 216 2.86 -3.35 -3.71
C TRP A 216 4.10 -3.25 -4.59
N ASP A 217 4.52 -4.33 -5.27
CA ASP A 217 5.53 -4.26 -6.33
C ASP A 217 5.13 -3.22 -7.39
N PHE A 218 3.85 -3.21 -7.80
CA PHE A 218 3.29 -2.22 -8.74
C PHE A 218 3.15 -0.82 -8.13
N LEU A 219 2.60 -0.71 -6.91
CA LEU A 219 2.40 0.60 -6.25
C LEU A 219 3.73 1.31 -5.99
N PHE A 220 4.80 0.61 -5.63
CA PHE A 220 6.11 1.25 -5.46
C PHE A 220 6.77 1.57 -6.80
N ALA A 221 6.53 0.78 -7.84
CA ALA A 221 7.03 1.10 -9.18
C ALA A 221 6.39 2.37 -9.77
N TYR A 222 5.08 2.56 -9.61
CA TYR A 222 4.31 3.58 -10.32
C TYR A 222 3.65 4.66 -9.44
N GLY A 223 3.55 4.43 -8.14
CA GLY A 223 3.08 5.39 -7.15
C GLY A 223 1.91 4.86 -6.30
N VAL A 224 1.97 5.11 -4.99
CA VAL A 224 0.98 4.64 -4.01
C VAL A 224 -0.42 5.23 -4.20
N HIS A 225 -0.50 6.39 -4.85
CA HIS A 225 -1.77 7.05 -5.19
C HIS A 225 -2.69 6.17 -6.05
N LEU A 226 -2.11 5.27 -6.86
CA LEU A 226 -2.87 4.36 -7.72
C LEU A 226 -3.71 3.35 -6.92
N ASN A 227 -3.47 3.19 -5.61
CA ASN A 227 -4.27 2.30 -4.78
C ASN A 227 -5.77 2.67 -4.80
N VAL A 228 -6.13 3.95 -4.98
CA VAL A 228 -7.54 4.36 -5.16
C VAL A 228 -8.16 3.63 -6.36
N LEU A 229 -7.46 3.60 -7.50
CA LEU A 229 -7.91 2.89 -8.69
C LEU A 229 -7.81 1.37 -8.54
N CYS A 230 -6.86 0.85 -7.76
CA CYS A 230 -6.79 -0.58 -7.42
C CYS A 230 -7.99 -1.03 -6.59
N VAL A 231 -8.50 -0.20 -5.68
CA VAL A 231 -9.74 -0.50 -4.94
C VAL A 231 -10.94 -0.47 -5.89
N ILE A 232 -11.01 0.49 -6.82
CA ILE A 232 -12.06 0.50 -7.86
C ILE A 232 -11.97 -0.75 -8.74
N ALA A 233 -10.79 -1.15 -9.18
CA ALA A 233 -10.59 -2.36 -9.96
C ALA A 233 -11.10 -3.61 -9.21
N GLN A 234 -10.85 -3.72 -7.90
CA GLN A 234 -11.42 -4.79 -7.08
C GLN A 234 -12.96 -4.76 -7.03
N LEU A 235 -13.59 -3.58 -6.96
CA LEU A 235 -15.05 -3.46 -7.05
C LEU A 235 -15.57 -3.92 -8.42
N LEU A 236 -14.86 -3.55 -9.50
CA LEU A 236 -15.27 -3.89 -10.86
C LEU A 236 -15.16 -5.40 -11.15
N VAL A 237 -14.24 -6.11 -10.48
CA VAL A 237 -14.16 -7.58 -10.57
C VAL A 237 -15.44 -8.24 -10.07
N ILE A 238 -16.07 -7.71 -9.03
CA ILE A 238 -17.33 -8.23 -8.44
C ILE A 238 -18.54 -7.36 -8.80
N ARG A 239 -18.45 -6.58 -9.87
CA ARG A 239 -19.44 -5.56 -10.22
C ARG A 239 -20.86 -6.11 -10.30
N ASP A 240 -21.03 -7.19 -11.06
CA ASP A 240 -22.37 -7.71 -11.36
C ASP A 240 -22.97 -8.40 -10.12
N GLU A 241 -22.14 -9.01 -9.28
CA GLU A 241 -22.53 -9.49 -7.95
C GLU A 241 -22.96 -8.33 -7.05
N LEU A 242 -22.24 -7.21 -7.03
CA LEU A 242 -22.61 -6.04 -6.24
C LEU A 242 -23.97 -5.49 -6.66
N ILE A 243 -24.19 -5.27 -7.96
CA ILE A 243 -25.43 -4.67 -8.50
C ILE A 243 -26.64 -5.59 -8.27
N SER A 244 -26.46 -6.90 -8.44
CA SER A 244 -27.55 -7.87 -8.25
C SER A 244 -27.85 -8.16 -6.77
N HIS A 245 -26.88 -7.98 -5.88
CA HIS A 245 -27.03 -8.34 -4.48
C HIS A 245 -27.77 -7.25 -3.68
N PRO A 246 -28.91 -7.54 -3.03
CA PRO A 246 -29.78 -6.53 -2.40
C PRO A 246 -29.15 -5.80 -1.21
N LYS A 247 -28.15 -6.42 -0.56
CA LYS A 247 -27.35 -5.88 0.57
C LYS A 247 -25.85 -5.92 0.25
N PRO A 248 -25.35 -5.12 -0.70
CA PRO A 248 -23.98 -5.25 -1.24
C PRO A 248 -22.88 -5.09 -0.18
N MET A 249 -23.19 -4.44 0.95
CA MET A 249 -22.28 -4.32 2.09
C MET A 249 -21.75 -5.67 2.60
N LYS A 250 -22.47 -6.79 2.40
CA LYS A 250 -21.97 -8.13 2.75
C LYS A 250 -20.70 -8.49 1.97
N LEU A 251 -20.67 -8.18 0.68
CA LEU A 251 -19.52 -8.41 -0.21
C LEU A 251 -18.43 -7.37 0.07
N LEU A 252 -18.82 -6.12 0.36
CA LEU A 252 -17.87 -5.02 0.57
C LEU A 252 -17.16 -5.07 1.93
N ARG A 253 -17.74 -5.70 2.95
CA ARG A 253 -17.06 -5.91 4.25
C ARG A 253 -15.87 -6.85 4.16
N LYS A 254 -15.94 -7.81 3.25
CA LYS A 254 -14.88 -8.78 3.01
C LYS A 254 -14.79 -8.99 1.51
N PHE A 255 -13.94 -8.19 0.88
CA PHE A 255 -13.60 -8.35 -0.51
C PHE A 255 -13.19 -9.81 -0.80
N PRO A 256 -13.46 -10.30 -2.01
CA PRO A 256 -12.92 -11.59 -2.43
C PRO A 256 -11.39 -11.59 -2.31
N PRO A 257 -10.76 -12.78 -2.27
CA PRO A 257 -9.30 -12.88 -2.29
C PRO A 257 -8.71 -12.02 -3.41
N LEU A 258 -7.73 -11.20 -3.07
CA LEU A 258 -7.05 -10.31 -4.01
C LEU A 258 -6.39 -11.15 -5.10
N ASN A 259 -6.54 -10.71 -6.35
CA ASN A 259 -5.74 -11.18 -7.48
C ASN A 259 -5.03 -9.97 -8.07
N ALA A 260 -3.74 -9.83 -7.76
CA ALA A 260 -2.96 -8.66 -8.11
C ALA A 260 -2.84 -8.50 -9.63
N LYS A 261 -2.75 -9.60 -10.38
CA LYS A 261 -2.63 -9.55 -11.85
C LYS A 261 -3.87 -8.90 -12.48
N ASP A 262 -5.05 -9.33 -12.08
CA ASP A 262 -6.31 -8.81 -12.63
C ASP A 262 -6.56 -7.36 -12.17
N VAL A 263 -6.28 -7.07 -10.89
CA VAL A 263 -6.39 -5.71 -10.33
C VAL A 263 -5.44 -4.73 -11.01
N ILE A 264 -4.17 -5.09 -11.21
CA ILE A 264 -3.18 -4.24 -11.89
C ILE A 264 -3.60 -4.03 -13.35
N ARG A 265 -3.99 -5.09 -14.06
CA ARG A 265 -4.43 -5.01 -15.46
C ARG A 265 -5.61 -4.05 -15.60
N LEU A 266 -6.64 -4.20 -14.77
CA LEU A 266 -7.78 -3.30 -14.78
C LEU A 266 -7.37 -1.88 -14.40
N THR A 267 -6.56 -1.70 -13.36
CA THR A 267 -6.06 -0.37 -12.94
C THR A 267 -5.40 0.38 -14.10
N VAL A 268 -4.53 -0.27 -14.87
CA VAL A 268 -3.87 0.32 -16.04
C VAL A 268 -4.86 0.76 -17.11
N LEU A 269 -5.92 -0.03 -17.33
CA LEU A 269 -7.01 0.33 -18.26
C LEU A 269 -7.88 1.48 -17.72
N LEU A 270 -8.04 1.61 -16.41
CA LEU A 270 -8.82 2.69 -15.80
C LEU A 270 -8.07 4.02 -15.87
N ILE A 271 -6.74 4.01 -15.68
CA ILE A 271 -5.91 5.23 -15.73
C ILE A 271 -6.12 6.00 -17.04
N THR A 272 -6.24 5.30 -18.19
CA THR A 272 -6.42 5.94 -19.50
C THR A 272 -7.77 6.65 -19.67
N LYS A 273 -8.72 6.41 -18.76
CA LYS A 273 -10.06 7.01 -18.75
C LYS A 273 -10.19 8.15 -17.74
N ILE A 274 -9.18 8.40 -16.89
CA ILE A 274 -9.22 9.46 -15.90
C ILE A 274 -8.73 10.79 -16.52
N PRO A 275 -9.54 11.87 -16.48
CA PRO A 275 -9.11 13.21 -16.86
C PRO A 275 -7.85 13.65 -16.12
N ARG A 276 -7.00 14.44 -16.79
CA ARG A 276 -5.68 14.81 -16.29
C ARG A 276 -5.74 15.57 -14.95
N ASP A 277 -6.73 16.45 -14.79
CA ASP A 277 -7.00 17.20 -13.57
C ASP A 277 -7.38 16.28 -12.41
N LEU A 278 -8.29 15.32 -12.63
CA LEU A 278 -8.63 14.33 -11.61
C LEU A 278 -7.44 13.42 -11.28
N PHE A 279 -6.62 13.07 -12.27
CA PHE A 279 -5.40 12.30 -12.06
C PHE A 279 -4.35 13.08 -11.25
N ASP A 280 -4.21 14.39 -11.46
CA ASP A 280 -3.32 15.24 -10.63
C ASP A 280 -3.73 15.20 -9.15
N LEU A 281 -5.04 15.26 -8.88
CA LEU A 281 -5.55 15.14 -7.51
C LEU A 281 -5.26 13.76 -6.91
N LEU A 282 -5.39 12.67 -7.70
CA LEU A 282 -4.93 11.35 -7.28
C LEU A 282 -3.45 11.38 -6.92
N VAL A 283 -2.56 11.91 -7.77
CA VAL A 283 -1.11 11.93 -7.49
C VAL A 283 -0.78 12.68 -6.19
N ARG A 284 -1.50 13.76 -5.90
CA ARG A 284 -1.16 14.70 -4.82
C ARG A 284 -1.86 14.43 -3.49
N HIS A 285 -2.99 13.72 -3.47
CA HIS A 285 -3.79 13.57 -2.23
C HIS A 285 -3.05 12.93 -1.05
N CYS A 286 -2.00 12.14 -1.31
CA CYS A 286 -1.23 11.47 -0.28
C CYS A 286 -0.28 12.41 0.49
N TRP A 287 0.10 13.56 -0.09
CA TRP A 287 1.17 14.41 0.43
C TRP A 287 0.90 15.92 0.39
N ASP A 288 0.00 16.39 -0.47
CA ASP A 288 -0.29 17.81 -0.64
C ASP A 288 -1.49 18.25 0.21
N PRO A 289 -1.31 19.09 1.25
CA PRO A 289 -2.41 19.54 2.10
C PRO A 289 -3.46 20.39 1.37
N ASP A 290 -3.11 21.09 0.29
CA ASP A 290 -3.99 22.07 -0.37
C ASP A 290 -5.04 21.40 -1.28
N VAL A 291 -4.77 20.16 -1.69
CA VAL A 291 -5.67 19.34 -2.54
C VAL A 291 -7.04 19.12 -1.89
N GLY A 292 -7.13 19.13 -0.55
CA GLY A 292 -8.40 18.95 0.15
C GLY A 292 -9.47 19.97 -0.27
N VAL A 293 -9.07 21.24 -0.40
CA VAL A 293 -9.98 22.34 -0.77
C VAL A 293 -10.49 22.16 -2.20
N VAL A 294 -9.65 21.64 -3.10
CA VAL A 294 -10.05 21.40 -4.50
C VAL A 294 -11.03 20.24 -4.57
N ILE A 295 -10.75 19.13 -3.88
CA ILE A 295 -11.64 17.95 -3.83
C ILE A 295 -13.02 18.32 -3.27
N ASP A 296 -13.08 19.17 -2.25
CA ASP A 296 -14.35 19.57 -1.61
C ASP A 296 -15.23 20.46 -2.50
N ARG A 297 -14.67 21.03 -3.57
CA ARG A 297 -15.37 21.87 -4.54
C ARG A 297 -15.81 21.10 -5.80
N LEU A 298 -15.35 19.86 -5.98
CA LEU A 298 -15.72 18.97 -7.09
C LEU A 298 -17.02 18.22 -6.81
#